data_AF-A6G3E8-F1
#
_entry.id   AF-A6G3E8-F1
#
_cell.length_a   1.000
_cell.length_b   1.000
_cell.length_c   1.000
_cell.angle_alpha   90.00
_cell.angle_beta   90.00
_cell.angle_gamma   90.00
#
_symmetry.space_group_name_H-M   'P 1'
#
loop_
_entity.id
_entity.type
_entity.pdbx_description
1 polymer ?
#
loop_
_entity_poly.entity_id
_entity_poly.type
_entity_poly.pdbx_seq_one_letter_code
_entity_poly.pdbx_strand_id
1 'polypeptide(L)'
;MSQERFAELAGVSKETIGRLEQAVGSPSLETLDKVALVLDTTVPILLAKRACDEVAVLVAELPDREQEIARVMIKALSEHVRSAEPAP
;
A
#
# COMPACT_ATOMS: atom_id res chain seq x y z
N MET A 1 -16.87 12.70 -5.33
CA MET A 1 -17.15 11.72 -6.40
C MET A 1 -17.91 10.55 -5.77
N SER A 2 -18.92 9.98 -6.44
CA SER A 2 -19.65 8.79 -5.93
C SER A 2 -18.92 7.49 -6.28
N GLN A 3 -19.24 6.40 -5.58
CA GLN A 3 -18.71 5.07 -5.89
C GLN A 3 -19.11 4.61 -7.29
N GLU A 4 -20.34 4.89 -7.74
CA GLU A 4 -20.75 4.58 -9.12
C GLU A 4 -19.85 5.27 -10.13
N ARG A 5 -19.64 6.59 -9.95
CA ARG A 5 -18.85 7.37 -10.89
C ARG A 5 -17.38 6.95 -10.88
N PHE A 6 -16.84 6.59 -9.72
CA PHE A 6 -15.48 6.10 -9.62
C PHE A 6 -15.30 4.73 -10.26
N ALA A 7 -16.25 3.82 -10.03
CA ALA A 7 -16.25 2.48 -10.61
C ALA A 7 -16.28 2.53 -12.15
N GLU A 8 -17.09 3.42 -12.73
CA GLU A 8 -17.10 3.71 -14.17
C GLU A 8 -15.73 4.16 -14.67
N LEU A 9 -15.10 5.13 -13.99
CA LEU A 9 -13.79 5.65 -14.39
C LEU A 9 -12.68 4.60 -14.28
N ALA A 10 -12.73 3.76 -13.24
CA ALA A 10 -11.74 2.71 -13.02
C ALA A 10 -12.02 1.43 -13.83
N GLY A 11 -13.15 1.34 -14.53
CA GLY A 11 -13.53 0.14 -15.29
C GLY A 11 -13.71 -1.09 -14.39
N VAL A 12 -14.26 -0.90 -13.20
CA VAL A 12 -14.58 -1.97 -12.22
C VAL A 12 -16.02 -1.84 -11.75
N SER A 13 -16.51 -2.81 -10.98
CA SER A 13 -17.88 -2.74 -10.45
C SER A 13 -17.97 -1.83 -9.22
N LYS A 14 -19.14 -1.21 -8.98
CA LYS A 14 -19.43 -0.47 -7.73
C LYS A 14 -19.18 -1.34 -6.50
N GLU A 15 -19.56 -2.62 -6.56
CA GLU A 15 -19.34 -3.58 -5.48
C GLU A 15 -17.84 -3.75 -5.19
N THR A 16 -17.00 -3.82 -6.23
CA THR A 16 -15.53 -3.87 -6.08
C THR A 16 -15.01 -2.66 -5.33
N ILE A 17 -15.49 -1.45 -5.67
CA ILE A 17 -15.12 -0.22 -4.96
C ILE A 17 -15.58 -0.26 -3.50
N GLY A 18 -16.83 -0.65 -3.24
CA GLY A 18 -17.35 -0.75 -1.87
C GLY A 18 -16.54 -1.75 -1.03
N ARG A 19 -16.15 -2.89 -1.59
CA ARG A 19 -15.30 -3.87 -0.91
C ARG A 19 -13.89 -3.34 -0.63
N LEU A 20 -13.30 -2.62 -1.58
CA LEU A 20 -11.99 -1.98 -1.40
C LEU A 20 -12.01 -0.98 -0.23
N GLU A 21 -13.03 -0.12 -0.19
CA GLU A 21 -13.18 0.90 0.87
C GLU A 21 -13.43 0.28 2.26
N GLN A 22 -14.10 -0.87 2.31
CA GLN A 22 -14.33 -1.64 3.54
C GLN A 22 -13.14 -2.54 3.94
N ALA A 23 -12.07 -2.56 3.14
CA ALA A 23 -10.95 -3.49 3.30
C ALA A 23 -11.38 -4.98 3.30
N VAL A 24 -12.43 -5.33 2.55
CA VAL A 24 -13.01 -6.68 2.52
C VAL A 24 -12.48 -7.51 1.34
N GLY A 25 -11.72 -8.54 1.69
CA GLY A 25 -11.09 -9.46 0.75
C GLY A 25 -9.78 -8.94 0.16
N SER A 26 -9.21 -9.67 -0.79
CA SER A 26 -7.96 -9.28 -1.45
C SER A 26 -8.22 -8.97 -2.92
N PRO A 27 -8.10 -7.70 -3.37
CA PRO A 27 -8.19 -7.36 -4.78
C PRO A 27 -6.98 -7.90 -5.55
N SER A 28 -7.13 -8.05 -6.88
CA SER A 28 -6.00 -8.36 -7.75
C SER A 28 -5.10 -7.13 -7.96
N LEU A 29 -3.85 -7.35 -8.35
CA LEU A 29 -2.95 -6.25 -8.73
C LEU A 29 -3.50 -5.42 -9.89
N GLU A 30 -4.15 -6.05 -10.87
CA GLU A 30 -4.82 -5.35 -11.98
C GLU A 30 -5.93 -4.40 -11.48
N THR A 31 -6.71 -4.84 -10.47
CA THR A 31 -7.76 -4.00 -9.87
C THR A 31 -7.15 -2.79 -9.15
N LEU A 32 -6.06 -3.03 -8.41
CA LEU A 32 -5.35 -1.96 -7.71
C LEU A 32 -4.74 -0.95 -8.69
N ASP A 33 -4.21 -1.41 -9.83
CA ASP A 33 -3.61 -0.56 -10.86
C ASP A 33 -4.65 0.37 -11.50
N LYS A 34 -5.81 -0.17 -11.86
CA LYS A 34 -6.96 0.61 -12.37
C LYS A 34 -7.42 1.69 -11.38
N VAL A 35 -7.49 1.34 -10.09
CA VAL A 35 -7.89 2.25 -9.03
C VAL A 35 -6.82 3.33 -8.77
N ALA A 36 -5.55 2.93 -8.77
CA ALA A 36 -4.42 3.84 -8.59
C ALA A 36 -4.38 4.91 -9.71
N LEU A 37 -4.60 4.49 -10.96
CA LEU A 37 -4.63 5.38 -12.11
C LEU A 37 -5.69 6.49 -11.98
N VAL A 38 -6.91 6.14 -11.55
CA VAL A 38 -7.99 7.13 -11.39
C VAL A 38 -7.75 8.07 -10.20
N LEU A 39 -7.06 7.60 -9.17
CA LEU A 39 -6.69 8.41 -8.00
C LEU A 39 -5.42 9.21 -8.19
N ASP A 40 -4.80 9.18 -9.37
CA ASP A 40 -3.51 9.80 -9.67
C ASP A 40 -2.44 9.41 -8.63
N THR A 41 -2.38 8.11 -8.33
CA THR A 41 -1.45 7.54 -7.36
C THR A 41 -0.84 6.24 -7.89
N THR A 42 -0.08 5.54 -7.05
CA THR A 42 0.57 4.28 -7.40
C THR A 42 0.08 3.15 -6.50
N VAL A 43 0.09 1.92 -7.01
CA VAL A 43 -0.28 0.72 -6.23
C VAL A 43 0.49 0.60 -4.91
N PRO A 44 1.81 0.88 -4.84
CA PRO A 44 2.53 0.91 -3.56
C PRO A 44 1.94 1.87 -2.53
N ILE A 45 1.48 3.06 -2.94
CA ILE A 45 0.84 4.03 -2.04
C ILE A 45 -0.50 3.49 -1.51
N LEU A 46 -1.30 2.85 -2.36
CA LEU A 46 -2.56 2.21 -1.94
C LEU A 46 -2.35 1.08 -0.92
N LEU A 47 -1.22 0.39 -1.01
CA LEU A 47 -0.86 -0.72 -0.11
C LEU A 47 -0.06 -0.28 1.11
N ALA A 48 0.49 0.95 1.13
CA ALA A 48 1.48 1.38 2.10
C ALA A 48 1.05 1.16 3.56
N LYS A 49 -0.20 1.50 3.91
CA LYS A 49 -0.70 1.31 5.28
C LYS A 49 -0.75 -0.18 5.66
N ARG A 50 -1.27 -1.03 4.79
CA ARG A 50 -1.34 -2.49 5.02
C ARG A 50 0.05 -3.11 5.07
N ALA A 51 0.95 -2.68 4.20
CA ALA A 51 2.34 -3.15 4.17
C ALA A 51 3.09 -2.71 5.45
N CYS A 52 2.88 -1.47 5.93
CA CYS A 52 3.42 -1.03 7.21
C CYS A 52 2.89 -1.85 8.37
N ASP A 53 1.59 -2.14 8.42
CA ASP A 53 0.97 -2.95 9.47
C ASP A 53 1.50 -4.39 9.46
N GLU A 54 1.61 -5.02 8.28
CA GLU A 54 2.13 -6.38 8.13
C GLU A 54 3.61 -6.48 8.49
N VAL A 55 4.44 -5.54 8.03
CA VAL A 55 5.86 -5.48 8.39
C VAL A 55 6.02 -5.23 9.90
N ALA A 56 5.20 -4.36 10.51
CA ALA A 56 5.25 -4.11 11.94
C ALA A 56 4.89 -5.35 12.77
N VAL A 57 3.88 -6.12 12.36
CA VAL A 57 3.51 -7.39 13.00
C VAL A 57 4.65 -8.40 12.89
N LEU A 58 5.20 -8.60 11.68
CA LEU A 58 6.31 -9.53 11.47
C LEU A 58 7.53 -9.17 12.31
N VAL A 59 7.88 -7.89 12.39
CA VAL A 59 9.00 -7.42 13.23
C VAL A 59 8.71 -7.65 14.72
N ALA A 60 7.47 -7.49 15.18
CA ALA A 60 7.12 -7.71 16.58
C ALA A 60 7.17 -9.20 17.00
N GLU A 61 6.97 -10.13 16.06
CA GLU A 61 7.02 -11.58 16.31
C GLU A 61 8.43 -12.17 16.30
N LEU A 62 9.44 -11.41 15.84
CA LEU A 62 10.83 -11.85 15.86
C LEU A 62 11.42 -11.84 17.28
N PRO A 63 12.41 -12.70 17.59
CA PRO A 63 13.16 -12.60 18.84
C PRO A 63 13.97 -11.29 18.92
N ASP A 64 14.29 -10.83 20.14
CA ASP A 64 14.82 -9.49 20.41
C ASP A 64 16.01 -9.08 19.53
N ARG A 65 16.93 -10.02 19.26
CA ARG A 65 18.12 -9.77 18.45
C ARG A 65 17.76 -9.54 16.98
N GLU A 66 16.86 -10.33 16.44
CA GLU A 66 16.36 -10.23 15.07
C GLU A 66 15.50 -8.98 14.87
N GLN A 67 14.75 -8.53 15.90
CA GLN A 67 14.04 -7.24 15.85
C GLN A 67 15.01 -6.08 15.64
N GLU A 68 16.13 -6.07 16.36
CA GLU A 68 17.12 -5.01 16.26
C GLU A 68 17.76 -4.98 14.86
N ILE A 69 18.08 -6.15 14.32
CA ILE A 69 18.59 -6.27 12.94
C ILE A 69 17.56 -5.73 11.94
N ALA A 70 16.29 -6.13 12.07
CA ALA A 70 15.22 -5.68 11.18
C ALA A 70 15.05 -4.15 11.24
N ARG A 71 15.07 -3.54 12.44
CA ARG A 71 14.99 -2.09 12.63
C ARG A 71 16.15 -1.36 11.94
N VAL A 72 17.38 -1.82 12.10
CA VAL A 72 18.56 -1.22 11.47
C VAL A 72 18.45 -1.29 9.94
N MET A 73 18.02 -2.44 9.40
CA MET A 73 17.84 -2.62 7.96
C MET A 73 16.74 -1.71 7.39
N ILE A 74 15.59 -1.64 8.04
CA ILE A 74 14.48 -0.76 7.63
C ILE A 74 14.91 0.71 7.66
N LYS A 75 15.66 1.11 8.69
CA LYS A 75 16.23 2.46 8.78
C LYS A 75 17.19 2.76 7.64
N ALA A 76 18.13 1.86 7.36
CA ALA A 76 19.09 2.02 6.27
C ALA A 76 18.40 2.14 4.89
N LEU A 77 17.37 1.31 4.65
CA LEU A 77 16.56 1.40 3.43
C LEU A 77 15.81 2.73 3.33
N SER A 78 15.24 3.21 4.45
CA SER A 78 14.52 4.49 4.50
C SER A 78 15.44 5.69 4.21
N GLU A 79 16.67 5.66 4.71
CA GLU A 79 17.69 6.69 4.44
C GLU A 79 18.14 6.65 2.97
N HIS A 80 18.29 5.46 2.40
CA HIS A 80 18.65 5.29 0.99
C HIS A 80 17.57 5.85 0.04
N VAL A 81 16.30 5.51 0.28
CA VAL A 81 15.18 6.03 -0.53
C VAL A 81 15.10 7.55 -0.47
N ARG A 82 15.24 8.14 0.73
CA ARG A 82 15.25 9.60 0.91
C ARG A 82 16.41 10.29 0.18
N SER A 83 17.54 9.60 0.05
CA SER A 83 18.72 10.11 -0.64
C SER A 83 18.62 9.98 -2.17
N ALA A 84 17.67 9.17 -2.67
CA ALA A 84 17.46 8.89 -4.09
C ALA A 84 16.30 9.70 -4.71
N GLU A 85 15.48 10.40 -3.91
CA GLU A 85 14.46 11.33 -4.43
C GLU A 85 15.13 12.57 -5.06
N PRO A 86 14.83 12.91 -6.32
CA PRO A 86 15.28 14.17 -6.90
C PRO A 86 14.60 15.34 -6.19
N ALA A 87 15.38 16.39 -5.88
CA ALA A 87 14.89 17.60 -5.23
C ALA A 87 13.73 18.25 -6.03
N PRO A 88 12.74 18.85 -5.35
CA PRO A 88 11.57 19.49 -5.99
C PRO A 88 11.95 20.67 -6.89
#